data_AF-A0A1S4APC7-F1
#
_entry.id   AF-A0A1S4APC7-F1
#
_cell.length_a   1.000
_cell.length_b   1.000
_cell.length_c   1.000
_cell.angle_alpha   90.00
_cell.angle_beta   90.00
_cell.angle_gamma   90.00
#
_symmetry.space_group_name_H-M   'P 1'
#
loop_
_entity.id
_entity.type
_entity.pdbx_description
1 polymer ?
#
loop_
_entity_poly.entity_id
_entity_poly.type
_entity_poly.pdbx_seq_one_letter_code
_entity_poly.pdbx_strand_id
1 'polypeptide(L)'
;MSEDKKDVHISCSGQKNKSPCLTDRSAEMKFNRRKKYKEISADRKEALLLNRRMKELDSRKCLLESRTLDNLVKLISLSNSTLQRESALMIRDFSLTSNQEFFRIEVLQGILDVLRQGERDASRIGKQTFLPVTFTGGPRDMRQRYMDAISLVQRFGIPDLFLTMTCNPLWLEIKEYLLSTDEAQNRLDLISRVFRAKLEELKNAILKRNIFGKVVTFMYTVEFQKRGLPHAHFLIILANEYILLTPESYGRVVCAELPDPDKEPYLYSLVVHYMMHSLCGHLNPANSCMQNGYCKFNYPKILLIEHQKEKTVIHEAIKIREQFLDNSWMVPYNTFLLGKFNCHMNIKICSDIKIVMYLYKYICKGHDKISFSIHDNDKDKEIDEIKEYQFARWVSPPKDIRYLFGFSISEMTPSVYHLQLYLEGQQYVSFKITKSINAILKKFMIRKTMLTDLFVMNQIDDYAIELKQLNKEIPEYFVWLVTDKTWTRRK
;
A
#
# COMPACT_ATOMS: atom_id res chain seq x y z
N MET A 1 -23.45 81.91 -21.48
CA MET A 1 -23.51 81.70 -22.94
C MET A 1 -24.04 80.29 -23.13
N SER A 2 -25.37 80.14 -23.10
CA SER A 2 -26.26 80.22 -24.28
C SER A 2 -25.94 79.05 -25.20
N GLU A 3 -26.78 78.05 -25.42
CA GLU A 3 -28.21 78.03 -25.77
C GLU A 3 -28.45 76.55 -26.19
N ASP A 4 -29.61 75.89 -26.18
CA ASP A 4 -30.99 76.24 -25.87
C ASP A 4 -31.80 74.92 -26.01
N LYS A 5 -32.89 74.80 -25.23
CA LYS A 5 -34.24 74.27 -25.61
C LYS A 5 -34.37 72.81 -26.09
N LYS A 6 -35.40 72.02 -25.73
CA LYS A 6 -36.79 72.18 -25.22
C LYS A 6 -37.23 70.78 -24.73
N ASP A 7 -37.84 70.63 -23.54
CA ASP A 7 -39.29 70.54 -23.29
C ASP A 7 -40.03 69.44 -24.10
N VAL A 8 -40.94 68.57 -23.61
CA VAL A 8 -41.72 68.46 -22.35
C VAL A 8 -42.66 67.21 -22.44
N HIS A 9 -42.96 66.54 -21.30
CA HIS A 9 -44.16 65.72 -20.94
C HIS A 9 -44.52 64.40 -21.73
N ILE A 10 -45.23 63.36 -21.25
CA ILE A 10 -45.89 62.93 -19.99
C ILE A 10 -46.21 61.41 -20.10
N SER A 11 -46.07 60.72 -18.96
CA SER A 11 -46.79 59.54 -18.40
C SER A 11 -47.13 58.21 -19.13
N CYS A 12 -47.06 57.17 -18.27
CA CYS A 12 -47.95 56.02 -18.08
C CYS A 12 -47.70 54.67 -18.81
N SER A 13 -47.27 53.71 -17.96
CA SER A 13 -47.78 52.33 -17.79
C SER A 13 -47.72 51.34 -18.95
N GLY A 14 -46.98 50.24 -18.72
CA GLY A 14 -47.11 49.02 -19.52
C GLY A 14 -46.19 47.90 -19.04
N GLN A 15 -46.61 47.13 -18.03
CA GLN A 15 -46.04 45.80 -17.76
C GLN A 15 -46.28 44.90 -18.99
N LYS A 16 -45.20 44.36 -19.57
CA LYS A 16 -45.26 43.16 -20.43
C LYS A 16 -44.13 42.21 -20.09
N ASN A 17 -44.51 41.07 -19.53
CA ASN A 17 -43.72 39.85 -19.43
C ASN A 17 -43.03 39.53 -20.76
N LYS A 18 -41.71 39.38 -20.77
CA LYS A 18 -40.97 38.70 -21.84
C LYS A 18 -40.47 37.36 -21.31
N SER A 19 -40.96 36.30 -21.95
CA SER A 19 -40.45 34.93 -21.81
C SER A 19 -38.98 34.85 -22.25
N PRO A 20 -38.14 34.01 -21.61
CA PRO A 20 -36.77 33.80 -22.07
C PRO A 20 -36.77 33.01 -23.38
N CYS A 21 -36.03 33.51 -24.35
CA CYS A 21 -35.91 32.96 -25.69
C CYS A 21 -35.29 31.55 -25.68
N LEU A 22 -35.79 30.67 -26.57
CA LEU A 22 -35.37 29.27 -26.76
C LEU A 22 -33.89 29.10 -27.21
N THR A 23 -33.16 30.19 -27.43
CA THR A 23 -31.76 30.20 -27.87
C THR A 23 -30.75 30.03 -26.73
N ASP A 24 -31.06 30.44 -25.50
CA ASP A 24 -30.11 30.35 -24.37
C ASP A 24 -29.98 28.94 -23.79
N ARG A 25 -31.08 28.16 -23.74
CA ARG A 25 -31.04 26.74 -23.32
C ARG A 25 -30.18 25.86 -24.23
N SER A 26 -30.07 26.21 -25.50
CA SER A 26 -29.23 25.52 -26.50
C SER A 26 -27.73 25.79 -26.28
N ALA A 27 -27.37 27.02 -25.94
CA ALA A 27 -26.00 27.42 -25.63
C ALA A 27 -25.52 26.78 -24.31
N GLU A 28 -26.38 26.76 -23.30
CA GLU A 28 -26.11 26.16 -21.98
C GLU A 28 -26.01 24.63 -22.05
N MET A 29 -26.85 23.96 -22.84
CA MET A 29 -26.69 22.53 -23.15
C MET A 29 -25.42 22.24 -23.94
N LYS A 30 -25.01 23.09 -24.88
CA LYS A 30 -23.75 22.93 -25.63
C LYS A 30 -22.52 23.16 -24.75
N PHE A 31 -22.58 24.10 -23.80
CA PHE A 31 -21.52 24.35 -22.82
C PHE A 31 -21.39 23.18 -21.83
N ASN A 32 -22.51 22.68 -21.29
CA ASN A 32 -22.53 21.52 -20.41
C ASN A 32 -22.12 20.22 -21.13
N ARG A 33 -22.47 20.05 -22.40
CA ARG A 33 -21.93 18.97 -23.24
C ARG A 33 -20.42 19.11 -23.44
N ARG A 34 -19.89 20.31 -23.71
CA ARG A 34 -18.45 20.55 -23.85
C ARG A 34 -17.67 20.32 -22.55
N LYS A 35 -18.24 20.65 -21.39
CA LYS A 35 -17.65 20.39 -20.06
C LYS A 35 -17.63 18.89 -19.76
N LYS A 36 -18.76 18.19 -19.99
CA LYS A 36 -18.88 16.73 -19.87
C LYS A 36 -17.97 15.98 -20.86
N TYR A 37 -17.82 16.46 -22.10
CA TYR A 37 -16.87 15.90 -23.08
C TYR A 37 -15.41 16.19 -22.69
N LYS A 38 -15.09 17.31 -22.04
CA LYS A 38 -13.75 17.60 -21.52
C LYS A 38 -13.40 16.73 -20.31
N GLU A 39 -14.35 16.48 -19.39
CA GLU A 39 -14.18 15.57 -18.25
C GLU A 39 -14.07 14.11 -18.69
N ILE A 40 -14.96 13.62 -19.57
CA ILE A 40 -14.86 12.28 -20.19
C ILE A 40 -13.57 12.16 -21.03
N SER A 41 -13.12 13.23 -21.68
CA SER A 41 -11.85 13.25 -22.42
C SER A 41 -10.63 13.25 -21.49
N ALA A 42 -10.71 13.82 -20.30
CA ALA A 42 -9.63 13.79 -19.31
C ALA A 42 -9.50 12.39 -18.73
N ASP A 43 -10.63 11.77 -18.36
CA ASP A 43 -10.70 10.38 -17.91
C ASP A 43 -10.24 9.41 -19.00
N ARG A 44 -10.64 9.61 -20.27
CA ARG A 44 -10.14 8.79 -21.40
C ARG A 44 -8.67 8.98 -21.67
N LYS A 45 -8.13 10.21 -21.60
CA LYS A 45 -6.70 10.47 -21.77
C LYS A 45 -5.88 9.85 -20.64
N GLU A 46 -6.39 9.89 -19.42
CA GLU A 46 -5.76 9.27 -18.25
C GLU A 46 -5.85 7.74 -18.31
N ALA A 47 -6.99 7.17 -18.71
CA ALA A 47 -7.13 5.75 -19.00
C ALA A 47 -6.20 5.30 -20.14
N LEU A 48 -6.03 6.10 -21.20
CA LEU A 48 -5.04 5.86 -22.26
C LEU A 48 -3.60 5.94 -21.75
N LEU A 49 -3.28 6.86 -20.84
CA LEU A 49 -1.96 6.98 -20.22
C LEU A 49 -1.70 5.78 -19.29
N LEU A 50 -2.71 5.35 -18.53
CA LEU A 50 -2.67 4.14 -17.70
C LEU A 50 -2.49 2.89 -18.56
N ASN A 51 -3.25 2.76 -19.65
CA ASN A 51 -3.14 1.67 -20.62
C ASN A 51 -1.77 1.65 -21.31
N ARG A 52 -1.20 2.82 -21.63
CA ARG A 52 0.16 2.94 -22.16
C ARG A 52 1.21 2.50 -21.12
N ARG A 53 1.04 2.89 -19.85
CA ARG A 53 1.89 2.41 -18.74
C ARG A 53 1.72 0.92 -18.47
N MET A 54 0.50 0.38 -18.58
CA MET A 54 0.26 -1.07 -18.49
C MET A 54 1.00 -1.83 -19.59
N LYS A 55 0.97 -1.32 -20.83
CA LYS A 55 1.73 -1.89 -21.96
C LYS A 55 3.26 -1.75 -21.80
N GLU A 56 3.75 -0.63 -21.25
CA GLU A 56 5.18 -0.45 -20.91
C GLU A 56 5.63 -1.36 -19.76
N LEU A 57 4.74 -1.66 -18.81
CA LEU A 57 5.01 -2.60 -17.71
C LEU A 57 5.01 -4.05 -18.18
N ASP A 58 4.12 -4.43 -19.11
CA ASP A 58 4.09 -5.75 -19.74
C ASP A 58 5.38 -6.02 -20.55
N SER A 59 5.93 -4.99 -21.22
CA SER A 59 7.15 -5.10 -22.04
C SER A 59 8.44 -5.17 -21.22
N ARG A 60 8.48 -4.65 -19.99
CA ARG A 60 9.68 -4.65 -19.12
C ARG A 60 9.88 -5.93 -18.29
N LYS A 61 8.96 -6.91 -18.35
CA LYS A 61 9.03 -8.16 -17.55
C LYS A 61 8.87 -9.46 -18.35
N CYS A 62 8.92 -9.39 -19.67
CA CYS A 62 8.77 -10.57 -20.53
C CYS A 62 10.08 -11.37 -20.61
N LEU A 63 10.33 -12.23 -19.60
CA LEU A 63 11.27 -13.36 -19.71
C LEU A 63 10.75 -14.65 -19.02
N LEU A 64 9.45 -14.73 -18.74
CA LEU A 64 8.76 -15.99 -18.44
C LEU A 64 7.53 -16.05 -19.34
N GLU A 65 7.47 -17.08 -20.18
CA GLU A 65 6.57 -17.27 -21.33
C GLU A 65 5.10 -16.90 -21.02
N SER A 66 4.53 -15.95 -21.78
CA SER A 66 3.20 -15.38 -21.46
C SER A 66 2.06 -16.40 -21.49
N ARG A 67 2.18 -17.49 -22.26
CA ARG A 67 1.13 -18.51 -22.40
C ARG A 67 0.89 -19.33 -21.13
N THR A 68 1.93 -19.64 -20.37
CA THR A 68 1.81 -20.39 -19.11
C THR A 68 1.23 -19.52 -17.99
N LEU A 69 1.61 -18.24 -17.95
CA LEU A 69 1.06 -17.28 -17.00
C LEU A 69 -0.43 -17.01 -17.27
N ASP A 70 -0.80 -16.80 -18.53
CA ASP A 70 -2.19 -16.57 -18.94
C ASP A 70 -3.06 -17.79 -18.64
N ASN A 71 -2.56 -19.01 -18.89
CA ASN A 71 -3.27 -20.25 -18.55
C ASN A 71 -3.42 -20.44 -17.03
N LEU A 72 -2.39 -20.11 -16.23
CA LEU A 72 -2.46 -20.13 -14.76
C LEU A 72 -3.45 -19.11 -14.21
N VAL A 73 -3.42 -17.88 -14.71
CA VAL A 73 -4.40 -16.84 -14.36
C VAL A 73 -5.81 -17.30 -14.73
N LYS A 74 -5.98 -17.89 -15.92
CA LYS A 74 -7.27 -18.40 -16.40
C LYS A 74 -7.77 -19.57 -15.54
N LEU A 75 -6.91 -20.49 -15.13
CA LEU A 75 -7.22 -21.58 -14.20
C LEU A 75 -7.61 -21.07 -12.81
N ILE A 76 -6.91 -20.04 -12.31
CA ILE A 76 -7.26 -19.37 -11.04
C ILE A 76 -8.61 -18.65 -11.16
N SER A 77 -8.91 -18.01 -12.30
CA SER A 77 -10.19 -17.29 -12.51
C SER A 77 -11.38 -18.20 -12.83
N LEU A 78 -11.15 -19.37 -13.44
CA LEU A 78 -12.21 -20.32 -13.84
C LEU A 78 -12.59 -21.30 -12.72
N SER A 79 -11.78 -21.41 -11.66
CA SER A 79 -11.98 -22.36 -10.57
C SER A 79 -13.00 -21.91 -9.52
N ASN A 80 -14.03 -21.13 -9.91
CA ASN A 80 -15.13 -20.67 -9.06
C ASN A 80 -16.08 -21.80 -8.59
N SER A 81 -15.75 -23.08 -8.83
CA SER A 81 -16.47 -24.21 -8.26
C SER A 81 -15.91 -24.58 -6.89
N THR A 82 -16.76 -25.23 -6.11
CA THR A 82 -16.69 -25.60 -4.68
C THR A 82 -15.35 -26.15 -4.13
N LEU A 83 -14.38 -26.48 -4.99
CA LEU A 83 -13.00 -26.83 -4.63
C LEU A 83 -12.15 -25.64 -4.11
N GLN A 84 -12.63 -24.40 -4.25
CA GLN A 84 -11.88 -23.18 -3.87
C GLN A 84 -11.83 -22.85 -2.37
N ARG A 85 -12.35 -23.70 -1.47
CA ARG A 85 -12.02 -23.55 -0.04
C ARG A 85 -10.62 -24.05 0.32
N GLU A 86 -9.96 -24.81 -0.56
CA GLU A 86 -8.77 -25.61 -0.20
C GLU A 86 -7.57 -25.44 -1.15
N SER A 87 -7.51 -24.38 -1.96
CA SER A 87 -6.32 -24.13 -2.79
C SER A 87 -5.18 -23.51 -1.97
N ALA A 88 -4.59 -24.29 -1.07
CA ALA A 88 -3.30 -23.98 -0.46
C ALA A 88 -2.23 -23.98 -1.57
N LEU A 89 -1.38 -22.95 -1.57
CA LEU A 89 -0.41 -22.69 -2.64
C LEU A 89 0.77 -23.67 -2.57
N MET A 90 0.56 -24.93 -2.99
CA MET A 90 1.59 -25.98 -3.05
C MET A 90 2.81 -25.60 -3.90
N ILE A 91 2.65 -24.76 -4.92
CA ILE A 91 3.68 -24.53 -5.96
C ILE A 91 4.89 -23.72 -5.44
N ARG A 92 4.69 -22.82 -4.47
CA ARG A 92 5.77 -21.99 -3.92
C ARG A 92 6.47 -22.68 -2.74
N ASP A 93 5.72 -23.46 -1.97
CA ASP A 93 6.26 -24.28 -0.90
C ASP A 93 7.09 -25.45 -1.46
N PHE A 94 6.68 -26.05 -2.59
CA PHE A 94 7.44 -27.10 -3.28
C PHE A 94 8.83 -26.61 -3.71
N SER A 95 8.96 -25.44 -4.33
CA SER A 95 10.27 -24.88 -4.72
C SER A 95 11.18 -24.55 -3.51
N LEU A 96 10.59 -24.23 -2.36
CA LEU A 96 11.31 -23.92 -1.12
C LEU A 96 11.78 -25.18 -0.40
N THR A 97 11.00 -26.27 -0.41
CA THR A 97 11.44 -27.57 0.14
C THR A 97 12.48 -28.24 -0.76
N SER A 98 12.32 -28.23 -2.10
CA SER A 98 13.32 -28.83 -3.01
C SER A 98 14.68 -28.14 -2.95
N ASN A 99 14.73 -26.82 -2.70
CA ASN A 99 16.00 -26.08 -2.61
C ASN A 99 16.63 -26.11 -1.21
N GLN A 100 15.87 -26.40 -0.15
CA GLN A 100 16.38 -26.45 1.23
C GLN A 100 17.18 -27.72 1.53
N GLU A 101 17.10 -28.74 0.67
CA GLU A 101 18.05 -29.85 0.70
C GLU A 101 19.47 -29.39 0.36
N PHE A 102 19.63 -28.29 -0.39
CA PHE A 102 20.93 -27.87 -0.90
C PHE A 102 21.68 -26.88 0.00
N PHE A 103 21.00 -26.18 0.92
CA PHE A 103 21.59 -25.08 1.68
C PHE A 103 21.42 -25.25 3.18
N ARG A 104 22.47 -24.94 3.94
CA ARG A 104 22.47 -24.90 5.40
C ARG A 104 22.96 -23.55 5.90
N ILE A 105 22.64 -23.25 7.16
CA ILE A 105 23.13 -22.06 7.88
C ILE A 105 23.70 -22.46 9.23
N GLU A 106 24.91 -21.98 9.53
CA GLU A 106 25.58 -22.16 10.82
C GLU A 106 26.39 -20.92 11.18
N VAL A 107 26.69 -20.75 12.45
CA VAL A 107 27.63 -19.76 12.95
C VAL A 107 29.06 -20.15 12.57
N LEU A 108 29.91 -19.19 12.15
CA LEU A 108 31.28 -19.48 11.74
C LEU A 108 32.07 -20.26 12.81
N GLN A 109 31.91 -19.89 14.08
CA GLN A 109 32.54 -20.57 15.21
C GLN A 109 32.11 -22.05 15.28
N GLY A 110 30.82 -22.33 15.11
CA GLY A 110 30.33 -23.71 15.04
C GLY A 110 30.95 -24.51 13.90
N ILE A 111 31.13 -23.90 12.73
CA ILE A 111 31.83 -24.55 11.59
C ILE A 111 33.29 -24.85 11.94
N LEU A 112 33.99 -23.92 12.60
CA LEU A 112 35.39 -24.10 13.02
C LEU A 112 35.54 -25.18 14.10
N ASP A 113 34.63 -25.24 15.06
CA ASP A 113 34.66 -26.23 16.14
C ASP A 113 34.41 -27.64 15.62
N VAL A 114 33.45 -27.80 14.71
CA VAL A 114 33.19 -29.08 14.06
C VAL A 114 34.37 -29.52 13.17
N LEU A 115 35.03 -28.57 12.48
CA LEU A 115 36.26 -28.87 11.74
C LEU A 115 37.38 -29.36 12.66
N ARG A 116 37.56 -28.74 13.83
CA ARG A 116 38.55 -29.14 14.84
C ARG A 116 38.29 -30.56 15.38
N GLN A 117 37.02 -30.96 15.46
CA GLN A 117 36.60 -32.31 15.86
C GLN A 117 36.81 -33.37 14.76
N GLY A 118 37.28 -32.99 13.57
CA GLY A 118 37.61 -33.93 12.50
C GLY A 118 36.54 -34.11 11.44
N GLU A 119 35.35 -33.53 11.62
CA GLU A 119 34.30 -33.57 10.60
C GLU A 119 34.70 -32.71 9.39
N ARG A 120 34.34 -33.16 8.19
CA ARG A 120 34.72 -32.55 6.90
C ARG A 120 33.51 -32.38 5.99
N ASP A 121 32.42 -33.06 6.30
CA ASP A 121 31.17 -33.03 5.55
C ASP A 121 30.26 -31.90 6.03
N ALA A 122 29.97 -30.96 5.12
CA ALA A 122 29.05 -29.87 5.40
C ALA A 122 27.58 -30.32 5.47
N SER A 123 27.24 -31.51 4.97
CA SER A 123 25.88 -32.04 5.02
C SER A 123 25.40 -32.33 6.45
N ARG A 124 26.32 -32.41 7.42
CA ARG A 124 26.04 -32.75 8.83
C ARG A 124 25.99 -31.55 9.77
N ILE A 125 26.16 -30.32 9.25
CA ILE A 125 26.42 -29.12 10.06
C ILE A 125 25.36 -28.06 9.79
N GLY A 126 24.84 -27.43 10.84
CA GLY A 126 23.92 -26.31 10.71
C GLY A 126 22.48 -26.69 10.45
N LYS A 127 21.62 -25.68 10.49
CA LYS A 127 20.18 -25.81 10.29
C LYS A 127 19.85 -25.91 8.80
N GLN A 128 19.06 -26.92 8.45
CA GLN A 128 18.62 -27.22 7.09
C GLN A 128 17.42 -26.37 6.67
N THR A 129 16.42 -26.24 7.54
CA THR A 129 15.14 -25.62 7.19
C THR A 129 15.09 -24.17 7.66
N PHE A 130 15.17 -23.22 6.73
CA PHE A 130 14.89 -21.80 7.02
C PHE A 130 14.29 -21.08 5.82
N LEU A 131 13.30 -20.22 6.09
CA LEU A 131 12.79 -19.30 5.07
C LEU A 131 13.72 -18.09 4.94
N PRO A 132 14.21 -17.77 3.74
CA PRO A 132 15.06 -16.60 3.53
C PRO A 132 14.24 -15.31 3.73
N VAL A 133 14.94 -14.21 3.99
CA VAL A 133 14.36 -12.86 4.02
C VAL A 133 13.60 -12.53 2.73
N THR A 134 14.05 -13.06 1.59
CA THR A 134 13.41 -12.83 0.28
C THR A 134 12.03 -13.48 0.16
N PHE A 135 11.67 -14.38 1.08
CA PHE A 135 10.34 -14.98 1.12
C PHE A 135 9.32 -14.00 1.69
N THR A 136 8.59 -13.32 0.81
CA THR A 136 7.62 -12.30 1.20
C THR A 136 6.49 -12.85 2.09
N GLY A 137 6.28 -12.17 3.22
CA GLY A 137 5.38 -12.58 4.29
C GLY A 137 5.97 -13.64 5.22
N GLY A 138 7.20 -14.11 4.99
CA GLY A 138 7.89 -14.94 5.98
C GLY A 138 8.16 -14.21 7.28
N PRO A 139 8.40 -14.93 8.40
CA PRO A 139 8.75 -14.29 9.67
C PRO A 139 9.97 -13.35 9.58
N ARG A 140 10.98 -13.72 8.78
CA ARG A 140 12.18 -12.90 8.58
C ARG A 140 11.91 -11.65 7.74
N ASP A 141 11.13 -11.77 6.67
CA ASP A 141 10.69 -10.64 5.84
C ASP A 141 9.88 -9.63 6.65
N MET A 142 8.87 -10.09 7.40
CA MET A 142 8.04 -9.21 8.24
C MET A 142 8.88 -8.53 9.33
N ARG A 143 9.78 -9.27 9.99
CA ARG A 143 10.70 -8.70 10.99
C ARG A 143 11.62 -7.65 10.36
N GLN A 144 12.14 -7.90 9.16
CA GLN A 144 13.00 -6.94 8.48
C GLN A 144 12.26 -5.64 8.18
N ARG A 145 11.08 -5.73 7.54
CA ARG A 145 10.27 -4.54 7.23
C ARG A 145 9.90 -3.75 8.48
N TYR A 146 9.63 -4.46 9.59
CA TYR A 146 9.40 -3.82 10.88
C TYR A 146 10.61 -3.00 11.33
N MET A 147 11.80 -3.61 11.33
CA MET A 147 13.04 -2.93 11.73
C MET A 147 13.38 -1.76 10.78
N ASP A 148 13.11 -1.91 9.48
CA ASP A 148 13.28 -0.84 8.49
C ASP A 148 12.42 0.37 8.84
N ALA A 149 11.12 0.15 9.06
CA ALA A 149 10.21 1.22 9.39
C ALA A 149 10.52 1.86 10.76
N ILE A 150 10.95 1.08 11.76
CA ILE A 150 11.42 1.63 13.05
C ILE A 150 12.64 2.53 12.84
N SER A 151 13.62 2.08 12.04
CA SER A 151 14.83 2.84 11.77
C SER A 151 14.52 4.17 11.08
N LEU A 152 13.57 4.16 10.14
CA LEU A 152 13.10 5.37 9.46
C LEU A 152 12.41 6.34 10.41
N VAL A 153 11.53 5.84 11.29
CA VAL A 153 10.83 6.70 12.27
C VAL A 153 11.80 7.23 13.33
N GLN A 154 12.78 6.44 13.76
CA GLN A 154 13.83 6.90 14.67
C GLN A 154 14.70 8.00 14.04
N ARG A 155 14.94 7.93 12.73
CA ARG A 155 15.77 8.90 12.02
C ARG A 155 15.02 10.18 11.65
N PHE A 156 13.81 10.05 11.13
CA PHE A 156 13.06 11.15 10.52
C PHE A 156 11.89 11.67 11.38
N GLY A 157 11.62 11.03 12.52
CA GLY A 157 10.50 11.36 13.38
C GLY A 157 9.24 10.57 13.07
N ILE A 158 8.15 10.93 13.77
CA ILE A 158 6.85 10.30 13.55
C ILE A 158 6.27 10.72 12.18
N PRO A 159 5.45 9.87 11.54
CA PRO A 159 4.66 10.24 10.37
C PRO A 159 3.77 11.44 10.62
N ASP A 160 3.59 12.28 9.61
CA ASP A 160 2.67 13.43 9.62
C ASP A 160 1.30 13.05 9.04
N LEU A 161 1.28 12.14 8.05
CA LEU A 161 0.06 11.72 7.38
C LEU A 161 -0.07 10.19 7.34
N PHE A 162 -1.28 9.72 7.59
CA PHE A 162 -1.71 8.36 7.33
C PHE A 162 -2.79 8.38 6.26
N LEU A 163 -2.54 7.68 5.15
CA LEU A 163 -3.43 7.64 4.01
C LEU A 163 -3.79 6.19 3.69
N THR A 164 -5.08 5.90 3.50
CA THR A 164 -5.53 4.62 2.97
C THR A 164 -6.18 4.79 1.62
N MET A 165 -6.03 3.77 0.78
CA MET A 165 -6.66 3.70 -0.54
C MET A 165 -7.27 2.33 -0.72
N THR A 166 -8.56 2.29 -1.01
CA THR A 166 -9.33 1.08 -1.30
C THR A 166 -9.46 0.90 -2.80
N CYS A 167 -9.21 -0.31 -3.32
CA CYS A 167 -9.50 -0.61 -4.71
C CYS A 167 -11.01 -0.44 -5.00
N ASN A 168 -11.36 0.24 -6.09
CA ASN A 168 -12.73 0.38 -6.55
C ASN A 168 -12.96 -0.56 -7.75
N PRO A 169 -13.87 -1.55 -7.66
CA PRO A 169 -14.13 -2.46 -8.77
C PRO A 169 -14.90 -1.76 -9.90
N LEU A 170 -15.45 -0.57 -9.65
CA LEU A 170 -16.22 0.22 -10.62
C LEU A 170 -15.37 1.16 -11.47
N TRP A 171 -14.04 1.17 -11.29
CA TRP A 171 -13.14 1.93 -12.15
C TRP A 171 -13.36 1.60 -13.62
N LEU A 172 -13.34 2.63 -14.47
CA LEU A 172 -13.58 2.49 -15.91
C LEU A 172 -12.57 1.53 -16.53
N GLU A 173 -11.32 1.56 -16.09
CA GLU A 173 -10.26 0.67 -16.56
C GLU A 173 -10.50 -0.80 -16.20
N ILE A 174 -11.35 -1.09 -15.21
CA ILE A 174 -11.80 -2.47 -14.96
C ILE A 174 -12.99 -2.75 -15.87
N LYS A 175 -14.03 -1.91 -15.82
CA LYS A 175 -15.28 -2.11 -16.57
C LYS A 175 -15.09 -2.25 -18.07
N GLU A 176 -14.17 -1.49 -18.68
CA GLU A 176 -13.88 -1.55 -20.12
C GLU A 176 -13.26 -2.89 -20.56
N TYR A 177 -12.60 -3.60 -19.63
CA TYR A 177 -11.95 -4.89 -19.90
C TYR A 177 -12.73 -6.10 -19.36
N LEU A 178 -13.89 -5.86 -18.72
CA LEU A 178 -14.82 -6.93 -18.34
C LEU A 178 -15.64 -7.36 -19.54
N LEU A 179 -15.79 -8.67 -19.71
CA LEU A 179 -16.80 -9.23 -20.61
C LEU A 179 -18.19 -9.01 -20.00
N SER A 180 -19.23 -9.04 -20.83
CA SER A 180 -20.62 -8.88 -20.36
C SER A 180 -21.07 -9.95 -19.36
N THR A 181 -20.38 -11.09 -19.33
CA THR A 181 -20.60 -12.21 -18.39
C THR A 181 -19.71 -12.13 -17.15
N ASP A 182 -18.72 -11.25 -17.12
CA ASP A 182 -17.74 -11.18 -16.03
C ASP A 182 -18.28 -10.28 -14.91
N GLU A 183 -18.09 -10.74 -13.67
CA GLU A 183 -18.16 -9.85 -12.51
C GLU A 183 -16.75 -9.35 -12.18
N ALA A 184 -16.62 -8.06 -11.86
CA ALA A 184 -15.33 -7.43 -11.54
C ALA A 184 -14.54 -8.23 -10.49
N GLN A 185 -15.22 -8.69 -9.44
CA GLN A 185 -14.64 -9.47 -8.34
C GLN A 185 -14.04 -10.82 -8.76
N ASN A 186 -14.49 -11.38 -9.88
CA ASN A 186 -13.96 -12.64 -10.43
C ASN A 186 -12.75 -12.40 -11.36
N ARG A 187 -12.53 -11.16 -11.81
CA ARG A 187 -11.39 -10.74 -12.64
C ARG A 187 -10.26 -10.14 -11.82
N LEU A 188 -9.72 -11.00 -10.95
CA LEU A 188 -8.67 -10.66 -9.98
C LEU A 188 -7.35 -10.20 -10.65
N ASP A 189 -7.10 -10.66 -11.88
CA ASP A 189 -6.01 -10.20 -12.75
C ASP A 189 -6.13 -8.71 -13.06
N LEU A 190 -7.32 -8.27 -13.49
CA LEU A 190 -7.62 -6.87 -13.79
C LEU A 190 -7.55 -6.03 -12.52
N ILE A 191 -8.19 -6.49 -11.43
CA ILE A 191 -8.15 -5.81 -10.13
C ILE A 191 -6.70 -5.56 -9.70
N SER A 192 -5.85 -6.60 -9.73
CA SER A 192 -4.45 -6.48 -9.29
C SER A 192 -3.64 -5.49 -10.15
N ARG A 193 -3.82 -5.53 -11.48
CA ARG A 193 -3.10 -4.65 -12.42
C ARG A 193 -3.58 -3.21 -12.32
N VAL A 194 -4.88 -2.96 -12.34
CA VAL A 194 -5.45 -1.61 -12.26
C VAL A 194 -5.14 -1.00 -10.89
N PHE A 195 -5.30 -1.76 -9.80
CA PHE A 195 -4.94 -1.27 -8.47
C PHE A 195 -3.45 -0.93 -8.37
N ARG A 196 -2.57 -1.76 -8.92
CA ARG A 196 -1.13 -1.46 -8.99
C ARG A 196 -0.86 -0.15 -9.74
N ALA A 197 -1.51 0.07 -10.88
CA ALA A 197 -1.34 1.29 -11.67
C ALA A 197 -1.83 2.54 -10.92
N LYS A 198 -2.99 2.46 -10.24
CA LYS A 198 -3.52 3.54 -9.41
C LYS A 198 -2.61 3.84 -8.21
N LEU A 199 -2.03 2.81 -7.57
CA LEU A 199 -1.04 3.02 -6.50
C LEU A 199 0.23 3.73 -6.99
N GLU A 200 0.74 3.40 -8.17
CA GLU A 200 1.90 4.10 -8.73
C GLU A 200 1.58 5.55 -9.11
N GLU A 201 0.37 5.83 -9.60
CA GLU A 201 -0.05 7.21 -9.84
C GLU A 201 -0.24 7.99 -8.53
N LEU A 202 -0.75 7.37 -7.47
CA LEU A 202 -0.84 7.95 -6.14
C LEU A 202 0.56 8.29 -5.59
N LYS A 203 1.52 7.37 -5.71
CA LYS A 203 2.93 7.63 -5.36
C LYS A 203 3.49 8.79 -6.17
N ASN A 204 3.25 8.85 -7.47
CA ASN A 204 3.72 9.97 -8.30
C ASN A 204 3.09 11.30 -7.87
N ALA A 205 1.80 11.32 -7.53
CA ALA A 205 1.13 12.51 -7.02
C ALA A 205 1.77 12.99 -5.70
N ILE A 206 2.01 12.07 -4.76
CA ILE A 206 2.58 12.37 -3.45
C ILE A 206 4.06 12.80 -3.56
N LEU A 207 4.88 12.02 -4.26
CA LEU A 207 6.35 12.15 -4.22
C LEU A 207 6.94 13.05 -5.31
N LYS A 208 6.29 13.13 -6.49
CA LYS A 208 6.83 13.90 -7.62
C LYS A 208 6.08 15.21 -7.81
N ARG A 209 4.75 15.19 -7.63
CA ARG A 209 3.91 16.40 -7.72
C ARG A 209 3.77 17.12 -6.39
N ASN A 210 4.28 16.54 -5.30
CA ASN A 210 4.32 17.15 -3.97
C ASN A 210 2.95 17.70 -3.52
N ILE A 211 1.87 16.93 -3.73
CA ILE A 211 0.52 17.40 -3.38
C ILE A 211 0.33 17.75 -1.90
N PHE A 212 1.18 17.20 -1.02
CA PHE A 212 1.21 17.49 0.42
C PHE A 212 2.45 18.29 0.82
N GLY A 213 3.29 18.70 -0.13
CA GLY A 213 4.64 19.19 0.12
C GLY A 213 5.72 18.15 -0.14
N LYS A 214 6.96 18.50 0.19
CA LYS A 214 8.13 17.63 -0.02
C LYS A 214 8.11 16.49 0.99
N VAL A 215 8.14 15.25 0.49
CA VAL A 215 8.22 14.04 1.31
C VAL A 215 9.69 13.65 1.53
N VAL A 216 10.08 13.45 2.78
CA VAL A 216 11.43 12.96 3.14
C VAL A 216 11.44 11.45 3.18
N THR A 217 10.41 10.87 3.79
CA THR A 217 10.28 9.43 3.99
C THR A 217 8.84 9.01 3.78
N PHE A 218 8.64 7.86 3.14
CA PHE A 218 7.32 7.23 3.09
C PHE A 218 7.45 5.72 3.18
N MET A 219 6.37 5.10 3.61
CA MET A 219 6.22 3.66 3.60
C MET A 219 4.79 3.30 3.25
N TYR A 220 4.59 2.22 2.49
CA TYR A 220 3.25 1.67 2.29
C TYR A 220 3.24 0.16 2.37
N THR A 221 2.07 -0.38 2.70
CA THR A 221 1.79 -1.82 2.62
C THR A 221 0.40 -2.05 2.02
N VAL A 222 0.28 -3.09 1.19
CA VAL A 222 -0.99 -3.56 0.64
C VAL A 222 -1.52 -4.70 1.50
N GLU A 223 -2.66 -4.47 2.13
CA GLU A 223 -3.43 -5.48 2.84
C GLU A 223 -4.49 -6.10 1.94
N PHE A 224 -4.68 -7.40 2.09
CA PHE A 224 -5.75 -8.15 1.44
C PHE A 224 -6.66 -8.71 2.52
N GLN A 225 -7.89 -8.21 2.58
CA GLN A 225 -8.88 -8.72 3.52
C GLN A 225 -9.48 -10.03 2.97
N LYS A 226 -9.91 -10.95 3.86
CA LYS A 226 -10.39 -12.30 3.48
C LYS A 226 -11.52 -12.33 2.45
N ARG A 227 -12.30 -11.25 2.34
CA ARG A 227 -13.43 -11.09 1.40
C ARG A 227 -13.38 -9.75 0.65
N GLY A 228 -12.26 -9.03 0.75
CA GLY A 228 -12.19 -7.61 0.36
C GLY A 228 -11.22 -7.36 -0.78
N LEU A 229 -11.48 -6.26 -1.48
CA LEU A 229 -10.57 -5.74 -2.49
C LEU A 229 -9.25 -5.28 -1.84
N PRO A 230 -8.16 -5.20 -2.61
CA PRO A 230 -6.89 -4.72 -2.09
C PRO A 230 -7.01 -3.32 -1.46
N HIS A 231 -6.37 -3.15 -0.31
CA HIS A 231 -6.26 -1.86 0.39
C HIS A 231 -4.80 -1.51 0.59
N ALA A 232 -4.41 -0.27 0.34
CA ALA A 232 -3.09 0.22 0.67
C ALA A 232 -3.17 1.14 1.89
N HIS A 233 -2.16 1.04 2.74
CA HIS A 233 -1.92 1.93 3.88
C HIS A 233 -0.58 2.61 3.66
N PHE A 234 -0.55 3.94 3.72
CA PHE A 234 0.62 4.79 3.57
C PHE A 234 0.89 5.54 4.87
N LEU A 235 2.16 5.63 5.25
CA LEU A 235 2.68 6.62 6.18
C LEU A 235 3.65 7.54 5.45
N ILE A 236 3.51 8.83 5.70
CA ILE A 236 4.26 9.87 5.02
C ILE A 236 4.86 10.79 6.08
N ILE A 237 6.16 11.04 5.98
CA ILE A 237 6.91 12.04 6.75
C ILE A 237 7.31 13.15 5.79
N LEU A 238 6.81 14.35 6.05
CA LEU A 238 7.05 15.57 5.29
C LEU A 238 8.36 16.22 5.75
N ALA A 239 8.94 17.05 4.88
CA ALA A 239 10.07 17.88 5.27
C ALA A 239 9.59 18.99 6.23
N ASN A 240 10.49 19.46 7.10
CA ASN A 240 10.16 20.41 8.19
C ASN A 240 9.34 21.63 7.73
N GLU A 241 9.64 22.16 6.53
CA GLU A 241 8.95 23.31 5.93
C GLU A 241 7.48 23.05 5.55
N TYR A 242 7.10 21.78 5.45
CA TYR A 242 5.76 21.33 5.04
C TYR A 242 5.00 20.65 6.18
N ILE A 243 5.56 20.60 7.39
CA ILE A 243 4.85 20.07 8.56
C ILE A 243 3.60 20.92 8.79
N LEU A 244 2.49 20.22 8.99
CA LEU A 244 1.19 20.84 9.23
C LEU A 244 1.11 21.24 10.71
N LEU A 245 1.18 22.54 11.01
CA LEU A 245 1.22 23.06 12.39
C LEU A 245 -0.02 23.90 12.75
N THR A 246 -0.87 24.22 11.78
CA THR A 246 -2.02 25.12 11.95
C THR A 246 -3.32 24.49 11.46
N PRO A 247 -4.49 24.82 12.05
CA PRO A 247 -5.78 24.36 11.56
C PRO A 247 -6.02 24.64 10.07
N GLU A 248 -5.56 25.79 9.57
CA GLU A 248 -5.66 26.16 8.16
C GLU A 248 -4.76 25.27 7.27
N SER A 249 -3.60 24.84 7.77
CA SER A 249 -2.78 23.84 7.08
C SER A 249 -3.46 22.47 7.06
N TYR A 250 -4.17 22.10 8.11
CA TYR A 250 -4.95 20.86 8.16
C TYR A 250 -6.09 20.87 7.15
N GLY A 251 -6.88 21.94 7.10
CA GLY A 251 -8.01 22.07 6.17
C GLY A 251 -7.60 22.04 4.69
N ARG A 252 -6.35 22.38 4.36
CA ARG A 252 -5.81 22.24 2.99
C ARG A 252 -5.54 20.80 2.57
N VAL A 253 -5.32 19.91 3.54
CA VAL A 253 -4.96 18.50 3.29
C VAL A 253 -6.13 17.56 3.55
N VAL A 254 -6.90 17.82 4.60
CA VAL A 254 -7.98 16.95 5.07
C VAL A 254 -9.28 17.75 5.17
N CYS A 255 -10.34 17.19 4.58
CA CYS A 255 -11.72 17.66 4.70
C CYS A 255 -12.56 16.54 5.32
N ALA A 256 -13.55 16.90 6.16
CA ALA A 256 -14.53 15.99 6.73
C ALA A 256 -15.94 16.59 6.68
N GLU A 257 -16.19 17.44 5.67
CA GLU A 257 -17.45 18.11 5.44
C GLU A 257 -18.07 17.73 4.09
N LEU A 258 -19.40 17.77 4.04
CA LEU A 258 -20.17 17.63 2.81
C LEU A 258 -19.94 18.85 1.91
N PRO A 259 -19.54 18.65 0.64
CA PRO A 259 -19.48 19.74 -0.33
C PRO A 259 -20.86 20.35 -0.58
N ASP A 260 -20.90 21.57 -1.08
CA ASP A 260 -22.15 22.20 -1.53
C ASP A 260 -22.66 21.49 -2.81
N PRO A 261 -23.88 20.93 -2.80
CA PRO A 261 -24.40 20.15 -3.93
C PRO A 261 -24.65 20.98 -5.19
N ASP A 262 -24.87 22.29 -5.05
CA ASP A 262 -25.12 23.20 -6.18
C ASP A 262 -23.81 23.73 -6.77
N LYS A 263 -22.82 24.04 -5.91
CA LYS A 263 -21.52 24.53 -6.37
C LYS A 263 -20.59 23.43 -6.86
N GLU A 264 -20.57 22.29 -6.15
CA GLU A 264 -19.64 21.19 -6.40
C GLU A 264 -20.35 19.83 -6.53
N PRO A 265 -21.31 19.70 -7.48
CA PRO A 265 -22.16 18.50 -7.60
C PRO A 265 -21.36 17.22 -7.83
N TYR A 266 -20.25 17.31 -8.56
CA TYR A 266 -19.39 16.15 -8.82
C TYR A 266 -18.70 15.65 -7.54
N LEU A 267 -18.02 16.53 -6.80
CA LEU A 267 -17.35 16.18 -5.56
C LEU A 267 -18.36 15.70 -4.52
N TYR A 268 -19.51 16.38 -4.41
CA TYR A 268 -20.62 15.95 -3.56
C TYR A 268 -21.02 14.50 -3.84
N SER A 269 -21.22 14.15 -5.12
CA SER A 269 -21.58 12.78 -5.51
C SER A 269 -20.53 11.74 -5.09
N LEU A 270 -19.24 12.08 -5.17
CA LEU A 270 -18.14 11.21 -4.76
C LEU A 270 -18.07 11.06 -3.24
N VAL A 271 -18.24 12.15 -2.49
CA VAL A 271 -18.21 12.14 -1.02
C VAL A 271 -19.36 11.29 -0.48
N VAL A 272 -20.59 11.51 -0.97
CA VAL A 272 -21.75 10.71 -0.57
C VAL A 272 -21.55 9.22 -0.89
N HIS A 273 -20.93 8.91 -2.02
CA HIS A 273 -20.77 7.52 -2.46
C HIS A 273 -19.62 6.78 -1.77
N TYR A 274 -18.47 7.45 -1.57
CA TYR A 274 -17.24 6.80 -1.12
C TYR A 274 -16.80 7.19 0.31
N MET A 275 -17.18 8.36 0.82
CA MET A 275 -16.66 8.91 2.09
C MET A 275 -17.65 8.84 3.25
N MET A 276 -18.87 8.36 3.03
CA MET A 276 -19.83 8.17 4.12
C MET A 276 -19.58 6.83 4.80
N HIS A 277 -19.40 6.86 6.13
CA HIS A 277 -19.29 5.64 6.91
C HIS A 277 -20.57 4.83 6.78
N SER A 278 -20.43 3.51 6.60
CA SER A 278 -21.57 2.61 6.57
C SER A 278 -22.39 2.72 7.85
N LEU A 279 -23.72 2.68 7.72
CA LEU A 279 -24.65 2.66 8.86
C LEU A 279 -24.20 1.63 9.91
N CYS A 280 -24.10 2.04 11.17
CA CYS A 280 -23.67 1.20 12.29
C CYS A 280 -24.31 1.65 13.60
N GLY A 281 -23.89 1.08 14.72
CA GLY A 281 -24.47 1.38 16.03
C GLY A 281 -25.89 0.86 16.11
N HIS A 282 -26.78 1.68 16.65
CA HIS A 282 -28.22 1.38 16.72
C HIS A 282 -28.85 1.23 15.33
N LEU A 283 -28.34 1.95 14.31
CA LEU A 283 -28.88 1.90 12.94
C LEU A 283 -28.56 0.58 12.23
N ASN A 284 -27.46 -0.09 12.60
CA ASN A 284 -27.12 -1.42 12.10
C ASN A 284 -26.12 -2.13 13.04
N PRO A 285 -26.62 -2.87 14.05
CA PRO A 285 -25.77 -3.57 15.01
C PRO A 285 -24.94 -4.71 14.39
N ALA A 286 -25.36 -5.24 13.24
CA ALA A 286 -24.70 -6.35 12.55
C ALA A 286 -23.55 -5.94 11.63
N ASN A 287 -23.24 -4.64 11.53
CA ASN A 287 -22.17 -4.18 10.67
C ASN A 287 -20.80 -4.64 11.18
N SER A 288 -19.89 -4.97 10.26
CA SER A 288 -18.51 -5.40 10.49
C SER A 288 -17.66 -4.45 11.36
N CYS A 289 -18.04 -3.18 11.47
CA CYS A 289 -17.36 -2.19 12.31
C CYS A 289 -17.79 -2.25 13.79
N MET A 290 -18.87 -2.95 14.11
CA MET A 290 -19.38 -3.09 15.46
C MET A 290 -18.52 -4.06 16.27
N GLN A 291 -18.12 -3.64 17.47
CA GLN A 291 -17.38 -4.46 18.41
C GLN A 291 -17.90 -4.16 19.82
N ASN A 292 -18.31 -5.18 20.56
CA ASN A 292 -18.83 -5.06 21.92
C ASN A 292 -19.97 -4.02 22.07
N GLY A 293 -20.87 -3.93 21.09
CA GLY A 293 -22.04 -3.04 21.13
C GLY A 293 -21.78 -1.59 20.70
N TYR A 294 -20.53 -1.19 20.40
CA TYR A 294 -20.20 0.14 19.88
C TYR A 294 -19.45 0.06 18.55
N CYS A 295 -19.48 1.14 17.77
CA CYS A 295 -18.67 1.22 16.56
C CYS A 295 -17.20 1.36 16.94
N LYS A 296 -16.35 0.44 16.48
CA LYS A 296 -14.90 0.45 16.72
C LYS A 296 -14.20 1.74 16.26
N PHE A 297 -14.79 2.42 15.28
CA PHE A 297 -14.28 3.68 14.74
C PHE A 297 -14.92 4.91 15.38
N ASN A 298 -15.78 4.73 16.40
CA ASN A 298 -16.51 5.77 17.12
C ASN A 298 -17.35 6.65 16.18
N TYR A 299 -18.19 6.01 15.36
CA TYR A 299 -19.23 6.69 14.58
C TYR A 299 -20.59 6.56 15.27
N PRO A 300 -21.45 7.60 15.22
CA PRO A 300 -21.16 8.94 14.69
C PRO A 300 -20.09 9.71 15.49
N LYS A 301 -19.33 10.58 14.83
CA LYS A 301 -18.32 11.44 15.46
C LYS A 301 -18.98 12.58 16.21
N ILE A 302 -18.39 12.98 17.34
CA ILE A 302 -18.84 14.19 18.03
C ILE A 302 -18.39 15.40 17.19
N LEU A 303 -19.35 16.18 16.70
CA LEU A 303 -19.07 17.46 16.04
C LEU A 303 -18.78 18.50 17.15
N LEU A 304 -17.59 19.08 17.14
CA LEU A 304 -17.27 20.22 18.02
C LEU A 304 -17.91 21.46 17.40
N ILE A 305 -18.96 21.97 18.04
CA ILE A 305 -19.56 23.26 17.69
C ILE A 305 -18.70 24.33 18.34
N GLU A 306 -17.86 25.02 17.57
CA GLU A 306 -17.24 26.25 18.07
C GLU A 306 -18.32 27.32 18.25
N HIS A 307 -18.68 27.57 19.51
CA HIS A 307 -19.52 28.70 19.89
C HIS A 307 -18.74 30.02 19.77
N GLN A 308 -18.52 30.50 18.54
CA GLN A 308 -18.15 31.89 18.30
C GLN A 308 -18.94 32.46 17.10
N LYS A 309 -19.93 33.27 17.45
CA LYS A 309 -20.62 34.29 16.63
C LYS A 309 -21.30 33.80 15.35
N GLU A 310 -22.62 33.63 15.45
CA GLU A 310 -23.61 33.80 14.38
C GLU A 310 -23.22 33.29 12.97
N LYS A 311 -23.26 31.96 12.82
CA LYS A 311 -23.80 31.30 11.63
C LYS A 311 -24.12 29.85 11.99
N THR A 312 -25.38 29.61 12.32
CA THR A 312 -25.95 28.28 12.49
C THR A 312 -25.94 27.58 11.14
N VAL A 313 -24.83 26.93 10.76
CA VAL A 313 -24.81 25.97 9.64
C VAL A 313 -24.75 24.59 10.26
N ILE A 314 -25.91 24.14 10.77
CA ILE A 314 -26.16 22.70 10.89
C ILE A 314 -26.15 22.22 9.44
N HIS A 315 -25.05 21.63 9.00
CA HIS A 315 -24.96 21.09 7.64
C HIS A 315 -26.05 20.03 7.49
N GLU A 316 -26.83 20.18 6.43
CA GLU A 316 -28.04 19.41 6.14
C GLU A 316 -27.78 17.90 6.22
N ALA A 317 -28.56 17.20 7.04
CA ALA A 317 -28.49 15.75 7.09
C ALA A 317 -29.02 15.19 5.74
N ILE A 318 -28.21 14.35 5.09
CA ILE A 318 -28.55 13.76 3.79
C ILE A 318 -29.24 12.42 4.02
N LYS A 319 -30.32 12.16 3.28
CA LYS A 319 -30.96 10.85 3.26
C LYS A 319 -30.11 9.84 2.49
N ILE A 320 -29.39 8.99 3.21
CA ILE A 320 -28.62 7.86 2.66
C ILE A 320 -29.27 6.57 3.16
N ARG A 321 -29.74 5.73 2.22
CA ARG A 321 -30.38 4.43 2.53
C ARG A 321 -31.50 4.57 3.58
N GLU A 322 -32.37 5.56 3.35
CA GLU A 322 -33.53 5.88 4.20
C GLU A 322 -33.21 6.50 5.58
N GLN A 323 -31.94 6.70 5.92
CA GLN A 323 -31.50 7.35 7.15
C GLN A 323 -30.88 8.71 6.87
N PHE A 324 -31.10 9.68 7.75
CA PHE A 324 -30.50 11.01 7.65
C PHE A 324 -29.13 11.02 8.31
N LEU A 325 -28.07 11.21 7.51
CA LEU A 325 -26.69 11.24 7.96
C LEU A 325 -26.09 12.64 7.74
N ASP A 326 -25.43 13.17 8.75
CA ASP A 326 -24.72 14.45 8.70
C ASP A 326 -23.19 14.23 8.61
N ASN A 327 -22.42 15.32 8.76
CA ASN A 327 -20.95 15.28 8.75
C ASN A 327 -20.34 14.37 9.84
N SER A 328 -21.10 14.01 10.90
CA SER A 328 -20.60 13.10 11.94
C SER A 328 -20.29 11.70 11.41
N TRP A 329 -20.88 11.32 10.28
CA TRP A 329 -20.66 10.04 9.60
C TRP A 329 -19.53 10.09 8.57
N MET A 330 -18.87 11.23 8.40
CA MET A 330 -17.89 11.40 7.35
C MET A 330 -16.54 10.74 7.67
N VAL A 331 -15.98 10.10 6.66
CA VAL A 331 -14.60 9.64 6.64
C VAL A 331 -13.72 10.78 6.12
N PRO A 332 -12.70 11.23 6.88
CA PRO A 332 -11.83 12.32 6.44
C PRO A 332 -11.10 12.00 5.13
N TYR A 333 -11.12 12.94 4.20
CA TYR A 333 -10.67 12.74 2.82
C TYR A 333 -9.90 13.96 2.29
N ASN A 334 -9.19 13.78 1.18
CA ASN A 334 -8.59 14.88 0.44
C ASN A 334 -9.39 15.09 -0.85
N THR A 335 -9.85 16.31 -1.10
CA THR A 335 -10.75 16.64 -2.23
C THR A 335 -10.11 16.30 -3.59
N PHE A 336 -8.84 16.65 -3.79
CA PHE A 336 -8.09 16.35 -5.00
C PHE A 336 -7.91 14.85 -5.22
N LEU A 337 -7.48 14.11 -4.19
CA LEU A 337 -7.28 12.67 -4.29
C LEU A 337 -8.60 11.93 -4.56
N LEU A 338 -9.68 12.31 -3.87
CA LEU A 338 -10.99 11.70 -4.07
C LEU A 338 -11.47 11.89 -5.52
N GLY A 339 -11.42 13.13 -6.02
CA GLY A 339 -11.80 13.44 -7.40
C GLY A 339 -10.91 12.77 -8.46
N LYS A 340 -9.62 12.56 -8.15
CA LYS A 340 -8.68 11.93 -9.08
C LYS A 340 -8.81 10.41 -9.12
N PHE A 341 -8.99 9.78 -7.97
CA PHE A 341 -8.94 8.32 -7.85
C PHE A 341 -10.31 7.67 -7.79
N ASN A 342 -11.39 8.42 -7.55
CA ASN A 342 -12.77 7.92 -7.55
C ASN A 342 -12.91 6.61 -6.76
N CYS A 343 -12.40 6.59 -5.53
CA CYS A 343 -12.41 5.40 -4.67
C CYS A 343 -12.44 5.81 -3.21
N HIS A 344 -12.71 4.85 -2.32
CA HIS A 344 -12.66 5.12 -0.90
C HIS A 344 -11.21 5.39 -0.47
N MET A 345 -10.94 6.59 0.03
CA MET A 345 -9.63 7.03 0.53
C MET A 345 -9.81 7.77 1.84
N ASN A 346 -9.07 7.38 2.87
CA ASN A 346 -9.10 8.05 4.17
C ASN A 346 -7.74 8.70 4.40
N ILE A 347 -7.71 9.99 4.73
CA ILE A 347 -6.48 10.69 5.13
C ILE A 347 -6.62 11.20 6.55
N LYS A 348 -5.61 10.95 7.37
CA LYS A 348 -5.53 11.40 8.75
C LYS A 348 -4.22 12.11 8.98
N ILE A 349 -4.30 13.19 9.75
CA ILE A 349 -3.10 13.82 10.31
C ILE A 349 -2.68 13.02 11.54
N CYS A 350 -1.39 12.78 11.61
CA CYS A 350 -0.76 11.99 12.64
C CYS A 350 -0.13 12.90 13.68
N SER A 351 -0.50 12.73 14.94
CA SER A 351 0.08 13.49 16.07
C SER A 351 0.59 12.60 17.20
N ASP A 352 0.40 11.28 17.09
CA ASP A 352 0.76 10.30 18.11
C ASP A 352 1.55 9.13 17.49
N ILE A 353 2.59 8.69 18.20
CA ILE A 353 3.40 7.51 17.87
C ILE A 353 2.56 6.23 17.78
N LYS A 354 1.37 6.19 18.39
CA LYS A 354 0.41 5.09 18.25
C LYS A 354 0.05 4.78 16.79
N ILE A 355 0.08 5.76 15.90
CA ILE A 355 -0.18 5.52 14.46
C ILE A 355 0.94 4.71 13.82
N VAL A 356 2.18 4.88 14.30
CA VAL A 356 3.30 4.06 13.88
C VAL A 356 3.08 2.61 14.30
N MET A 357 2.65 2.38 15.55
CA MET A 357 2.21 1.06 16.02
C MET A 357 1.05 0.49 15.19
N TYR A 358 0.14 1.34 14.75
CA TYR A 358 -0.99 0.96 13.93
C TYR A 358 -0.56 0.47 12.54
N LEU A 359 0.41 1.10 11.86
CA LEU A 359 0.93 0.55 10.60
C LEU A 359 1.73 -0.74 10.83
N TYR A 360 2.51 -0.83 11.92
CA TYR A 360 3.20 -2.08 12.25
C TYR A 360 2.24 -3.25 12.40
N LYS A 361 1.03 -3.01 12.90
CA LYS A 361 -0.01 -4.04 12.91
C LYS A 361 -0.29 -4.61 11.51
N TYR A 362 -0.22 -3.80 10.45
CA TYR A 362 -0.48 -4.22 9.07
C TYR A 362 0.76 -4.75 8.36
N ILE A 363 1.94 -4.20 8.63
CA ILE A 363 3.22 -4.75 8.12
C ILE A 363 3.50 -6.12 8.74
N CYS A 364 3.27 -6.25 10.04
CA CYS A 364 3.52 -7.45 10.83
C CYS A 364 2.26 -8.30 11.05
N LYS A 365 1.17 -8.00 10.34
CA LYS A 365 -0.03 -8.85 10.40
C LYS A 365 0.38 -10.20 9.83
N GLY A 366 0.58 -11.16 10.73
CA GLY A 366 0.83 -12.55 10.34
C GLY A 366 -0.27 -13.03 9.39
N HIS A 367 0.05 -14.05 8.62
CA HIS A 367 -0.94 -14.63 7.73
C HIS A 367 -1.91 -15.46 8.52
N ASP A 368 -3.16 -15.47 8.06
CA ASP A 368 -4.10 -16.47 8.50
C ASP A 368 -3.52 -17.86 8.22
N LYS A 369 -3.65 -18.75 9.19
CA LYS A 369 -3.28 -20.16 9.04
C LYS A 369 -4.54 -20.99 9.06
N ILE A 370 -4.56 -22.01 8.24
CA ILE A 370 -5.61 -23.03 8.23
C ILE A 370 -4.95 -24.33 8.65
N SER A 371 -5.65 -25.07 9.50
CA SER A 371 -5.30 -26.42 9.83
C SER A 371 -6.16 -27.38 9.04
N PHE A 372 -5.55 -28.41 8.47
CA PHE A 372 -6.25 -29.43 7.70
C PHE A 372 -5.59 -30.80 7.92
N SER A 373 -6.37 -31.86 7.76
CA SER A 373 -5.90 -33.25 7.73
C SER A 373 -5.96 -33.79 6.31
N ILE A 374 -4.90 -34.48 5.88
CA ILE A 374 -4.92 -35.24 4.63
C ILE A 374 -5.10 -36.71 5.01
N HIS A 375 -6.26 -37.27 4.71
CA HIS A 375 -6.52 -38.69 4.89
C HIS A 375 -6.17 -39.43 3.60
N ASP A 376 -5.27 -40.40 3.68
CA ASP A 376 -5.03 -41.35 2.59
C ASP A 376 -6.13 -42.42 2.63
N ASN A 377 -6.69 -42.80 1.47
CA ASN A 377 -7.81 -43.76 1.40
C ASN A 377 -7.39 -45.23 1.69
N ASP A 378 -6.13 -45.48 2.01
CA ASP A 378 -5.58 -46.81 2.32
C ASP A 378 -5.89 -47.19 3.78
N LYS A 379 -6.81 -48.14 3.96
CA LYS A 379 -7.32 -48.55 5.28
C LYS A 379 -6.34 -49.38 6.13
N ASP A 380 -5.19 -49.78 5.59
CA ASP A 380 -4.28 -50.75 6.20
C ASP A 380 -2.92 -50.17 6.65
N LYS A 381 -2.78 -48.84 6.71
CA LYS A 381 -1.57 -48.20 7.27
C LYS A 381 -1.85 -47.58 8.63
N GLU A 382 -0.91 -47.80 9.55
CA GLU A 382 -0.85 -47.11 10.84
C GLU A 382 -0.80 -45.58 10.59
N ILE A 383 -1.82 -44.87 11.06
CA ILE A 383 -2.00 -43.43 10.79
C ILE A 383 -1.12 -42.64 11.76
N ASP A 384 -0.17 -41.88 11.22
CA ASP A 384 0.60 -40.90 11.98
C ASP A 384 -0.20 -39.61 12.13
N GLU A 385 -0.99 -39.52 13.20
CA GLU A 385 -1.87 -38.37 13.51
C GLU A 385 -1.14 -37.02 13.49
N ILE A 386 0.16 -37.00 13.85
CA ILE A 386 0.98 -35.78 13.87
C ILE A 386 1.35 -35.35 12.46
N LYS A 387 1.68 -36.30 11.57
CA LYS A 387 1.95 -36.00 10.15
C LYS A 387 0.69 -35.67 9.36
N GLU A 388 -0.47 -36.22 9.75
CA GLU A 388 -1.75 -35.84 9.15
C GLU A 388 -2.10 -34.38 9.47
N TYR A 389 -1.77 -33.89 10.67
CA TYR A 389 -2.09 -32.53 11.07
C TYR A 389 -1.14 -31.49 10.46
N GLN A 390 -1.59 -30.81 9.39
CA GLN A 390 -0.78 -29.81 8.68
C GLN A 390 -1.30 -28.39 8.91
N PHE A 391 -0.36 -27.45 9.05
CA PHE A 391 -0.65 -26.02 9.09
C PHE A 391 -0.23 -25.35 7.78
N ALA A 392 -1.21 -24.91 6.99
CA ALA A 392 -0.97 -24.10 5.79
C ALA A 392 -1.18 -22.62 6.05
N ARG A 393 -0.41 -21.80 5.33
CA ARG A 393 -0.66 -20.37 5.22
C ARG A 393 -1.80 -20.14 4.23
N TRP A 394 -2.86 -19.47 4.68
CA TRP A 394 -3.90 -18.98 3.79
C TRP A 394 -3.39 -17.78 2.99
N VAL A 395 -3.60 -17.81 1.68
CA VAL A 395 -3.33 -16.69 0.78
C VAL A 395 -4.59 -16.44 -0.02
N SER A 396 -5.02 -15.18 -0.09
CA SER A 396 -6.23 -14.83 -0.82
C SER A 396 -5.95 -14.75 -2.32
N PRO A 397 -6.91 -15.09 -3.19
CA PRO A 397 -6.70 -15.07 -4.63
C PRO A 397 -6.15 -13.74 -5.21
N PRO A 398 -6.62 -12.53 -4.81
CA PRO A 398 -6.00 -11.29 -5.28
C PRO A 398 -4.56 -11.08 -4.80
N LYS A 399 -4.19 -11.64 -3.63
CA LYS A 399 -2.82 -11.60 -3.11
C LYS A 399 -1.91 -12.53 -3.90
N ASP A 400 -2.41 -13.69 -4.31
CA ASP A 400 -1.68 -14.64 -5.14
C ASP A 400 -1.39 -14.10 -6.53
N ILE A 401 -2.39 -13.50 -7.18
CA ILE A 401 -2.19 -12.86 -8.48
C ILE A 401 -1.16 -11.72 -8.37
N ARG A 402 -1.18 -10.95 -7.28
CA ARG A 402 -0.15 -9.93 -7.05
C ARG A 402 1.25 -10.54 -6.96
N TYR A 403 1.39 -11.67 -6.28
CA TYR A 403 2.66 -12.40 -6.22
C TYR A 403 3.07 -12.95 -7.59
N LEU A 404 2.12 -13.49 -8.35
CA LEU A 404 2.34 -14.04 -9.68
C LEU A 404 2.90 -12.98 -10.64
N PHE A 405 2.36 -11.76 -10.61
CA PHE A 405 2.91 -10.64 -11.39
C PHE A 405 4.21 -10.04 -10.82
N GLY A 406 4.66 -10.52 -9.64
CA GLY A 406 5.82 -10.00 -8.94
C GLY A 406 5.67 -8.52 -8.57
N PHE A 407 4.46 -8.10 -8.20
CA PHE A 407 4.21 -6.73 -7.71
C PHE A 407 4.53 -6.65 -6.22
N SER A 408 5.31 -5.64 -5.81
CA SER A 408 5.68 -5.50 -4.41
C SER A 408 4.47 -5.22 -3.52
N ILE A 409 4.38 -5.88 -2.36
CA ILE A 409 3.30 -5.64 -1.38
C ILE A 409 3.58 -4.41 -0.53
N SER A 410 4.85 -4.08 -0.31
CA SER A 410 5.26 -2.94 0.50
C SER A 410 6.47 -2.24 -0.09
N GLU A 411 6.64 -0.98 0.25
CA GLU A 411 7.80 -0.19 -0.14
C GLU A 411 8.12 0.78 0.98
N MET A 412 9.40 1.10 1.13
CA MET A 412 9.89 2.08 2.09
C MET A 412 10.98 2.89 1.41
N THR A 413 10.99 4.20 1.66
CA THR A 413 12.02 5.11 1.15
C THR A 413 12.33 6.12 2.24
N PRO A 414 13.61 6.42 2.52
CA PRO A 414 14.81 5.85 1.88
C PRO A 414 15.06 4.37 2.23
N SER A 415 15.98 3.74 1.50
CA SER A 415 16.41 2.36 1.77
C SER A 415 17.21 2.27 3.08
N VAL A 416 16.97 1.22 3.87
CA VAL A 416 17.67 0.98 5.14
C VAL A 416 18.73 -0.10 4.97
N TYR A 417 19.92 0.13 5.51
CA TYR A 417 20.98 -0.87 5.59
C TYR A 417 20.93 -1.62 6.92
N HIS A 418 20.95 -2.95 6.84
CA HIS A 418 21.02 -3.82 8.02
C HIS A 418 22.46 -4.15 8.35
N LEU A 419 23.03 -3.42 9.30
CA LEU A 419 24.32 -3.78 9.87
C LEU A 419 24.13 -4.96 10.82
N GLN A 420 24.59 -6.15 10.42
CA GLN A 420 24.53 -7.35 11.26
C GLN A 420 25.57 -7.22 12.38
N LEU A 421 25.12 -7.01 13.61
CA LEU A 421 25.96 -7.01 14.80
C LEU A 421 26.15 -8.45 15.30
N TYR A 422 27.40 -8.83 15.52
CA TYR A 422 27.79 -10.12 16.08
C TYR A 422 29.17 -10.02 16.74
N LEU A 423 29.47 -10.94 17.66
CA LEU A 423 30.80 -11.10 18.23
C LEU A 423 31.72 -11.83 17.24
N GLU A 424 33.03 -11.66 17.38
CA GLU A 424 34.00 -12.34 16.52
C GLU A 424 33.75 -13.86 16.47
N GLY A 425 33.72 -14.41 15.25
CA GLY A 425 33.36 -15.82 15.01
C GLY A 425 31.86 -16.13 15.05
N GLN A 426 31.00 -15.21 15.52
CA GLN A 426 29.57 -15.44 15.64
C GLN A 426 28.73 -15.03 14.40
N GLN A 427 29.37 -14.76 13.27
CA GLN A 427 28.65 -14.47 12.02
C GLN A 427 27.98 -15.72 11.45
N TYR A 428 26.76 -15.55 10.92
CA TYR A 428 26.08 -16.61 10.20
C TYR A 428 26.67 -16.80 8.79
N VAL A 429 26.89 -18.05 8.42
CA VAL A 429 27.38 -18.47 7.11
C VAL A 429 26.35 -19.39 6.49
N SER A 430 25.90 -19.05 5.28
CA SER A 430 25.11 -19.95 4.45
C SER A 430 25.99 -20.65 3.42
N PHE A 431 25.87 -21.97 3.32
CA PHE A 431 26.68 -22.81 2.46
C PHE A 431 25.86 -23.95 1.85
N LYS A 432 26.40 -24.54 0.77
CA LYS A 432 25.78 -25.70 0.12
C LYS A 432 26.24 -27.00 0.79
N ILE A 433 25.36 -27.99 0.90
CA ILE A 433 25.69 -29.30 1.48
C ILE A 433 26.79 -30.04 0.69
N THR A 434 26.89 -29.78 -0.62
CA THR A 434 27.85 -30.47 -1.50
C THR A 434 29.29 -29.97 -1.37
N LYS A 435 29.53 -28.94 -0.56
CA LYS A 435 30.87 -28.36 -0.40
C LYS A 435 31.55 -28.93 0.84
N SER A 436 32.87 -29.14 0.77
CA SER A 436 33.64 -29.44 1.97
C SER A 436 33.77 -28.22 2.88
N ILE A 437 33.91 -28.44 4.18
CA ILE A 437 34.09 -27.37 5.18
C ILE A 437 35.29 -26.47 4.84
N ASN A 438 36.40 -27.06 4.37
CA ASN A 438 37.59 -26.30 3.97
C ASN A 438 37.32 -25.37 2.78
N ALA A 439 36.53 -25.81 1.80
CA ALA A 439 36.14 -24.98 0.66
C ALA A 439 35.20 -23.84 1.07
N ILE A 440 34.38 -24.05 2.11
CA ILE A 440 33.54 -23.01 2.70
C ILE A 440 34.45 -21.96 3.34
N LEU A 441 35.33 -22.33 4.28
CA LEU A 441 36.19 -21.40 5.02
C LEU A 441 37.20 -20.62 4.15
N LYS A 442 37.64 -21.19 3.03
CA LYS A 442 38.51 -20.50 2.05
C LYS A 442 37.79 -19.41 1.27
N LYS A 443 36.46 -19.34 1.32
CA LYS A 443 35.70 -18.34 0.57
C LYS A 443 35.98 -16.95 1.17
N PHE A 444 36.63 -16.08 0.38
CA PHE A 444 36.88 -14.67 0.72
C PHE A 444 35.61 -13.96 1.23
N MET A 445 34.47 -14.32 0.65
CA MET A 445 33.13 -13.83 1.03
C MET A 445 32.70 -14.17 2.47
N ILE A 446 33.40 -15.00 3.23
CA ILE A 446 33.07 -15.27 4.65
C ILE A 446 33.92 -14.39 5.58
N ARG A 447 35.13 -14.03 5.14
CA ARG A 447 36.09 -13.27 5.94
C ARG A 447 35.74 -11.79 6.04
N LYS A 448 35.12 -11.26 4.98
CA LYS A 448 34.76 -9.85 4.89
C LYS A 448 33.26 -9.67 4.93
N THR A 449 32.79 -8.88 5.88
CA THR A 449 31.37 -8.59 6.12
C THR A 449 31.17 -7.09 6.17
N MET A 450 29.90 -6.67 6.10
CA MET A 450 29.54 -5.26 6.22
C MET A 450 30.07 -4.63 7.53
N LEU A 451 30.04 -5.37 8.65
CA LEU A 451 30.52 -4.90 9.95
C LEU A 451 32.06 -4.87 10.05
N THR A 452 32.74 -5.93 9.62
CA THR A 452 34.21 -5.99 9.72
C THR A 452 34.87 -4.96 8.81
N ASP A 453 34.34 -4.78 7.59
CA ASP A 453 34.83 -3.73 6.70
C ASP A 453 34.50 -2.32 7.21
N LEU A 454 33.37 -2.14 7.92
CA LEU A 454 33.06 -0.88 8.58
C LEU A 454 34.16 -0.46 9.56
N PHE A 455 34.64 -1.42 10.36
CA PHE A 455 35.72 -1.17 11.32
C PHE A 455 37.04 -0.85 10.64
N VAL A 456 37.36 -1.56 9.55
CA VAL A 456 38.56 -1.28 8.74
C VAL A 456 38.45 0.10 8.11
N MET A 457 37.32 0.44 7.49
CA MET A 457 37.08 1.75 6.88
C MET A 457 37.24 2.88 7.89
N ASN A 458 36.68 2.73 9.10
CA ASN A 458 36.79 3.74 10.16
C ASN A 458 38.23 3.92 10.69
N GLN A 459 39.18 3.06 10.31
CA GLN A 459 40.60 3.21 10.66
C GLN A 459 41.43 3.85 9.54
N ILE A 460 40.97 3.77 8.28
CA ILE A 460 41.79 4.12 7.10
C ILE A 460 41.24 5.27 6.28
N ASP A 461 39.92 5.51 6.29
CA ASP A 461 39.30 6.56 5.48
C ASP A 461 39.26 7.86 6.29
N ASP A 462 40.06 8.85 5.88
CA ASP A 462 40.18 10.14 6.57
C ASP A 462 38.83 10.83 6.77
N TYR A 463 37.92 10.71 5.79
CA TYR A 463 36.59 11.31 5.88
C TYR A 463 35.70 10.59 6.89
N ALA A 464 35.78 9.25 6.97
CA ALA A 464 35.09 8.49 8.01
C ALA A 464 35.61 8.84 9.42
N ILE A 465 36.93 9.05 9.55
CA ILE A 465 37.60 9.43 10.81
C ILE A 465 37.20 10.84 11.24
N GLU A 466 37.24 11.81 10.32
CA GLU A 466 36.84 13.20 10.57
C GLU A 466 35.38 13.33 10.98
N LEU A 467 34.51 12.55 10.33
CA LEU A 467 33.08 12.55 10.55
C LEU A 467 32.69 12.17 11.99
N LYS A 468 33.50 11.35 12.70
CA LYS A 468 33.21 10.82 14.06
C LYS A 468 31.77 10.31 14.23
N GLN A 469 31.15 9.81 13.16
CA GLN A 469 29.73 9.48 13.12
C GLN A 469 29.45 8.22 13.94
N LEU A 470 28.23 8.11 14.45
CA LEU A 470 27.74 6.86 15.01
C LEU A 470 27.56 5.84 13.88
N ASN A 471 27.72 4.55 14.16
CA ASN A 471 27.56 3.47 13.16
C ASN A 471 26.24 3.53 12.37
N LYS A 472 25.20 4.16 12.95
CA LYS A 472 23.87 4.34 12.35
C LYS A 472 23.82 5.39 11.22
N GLU A 473 24.74 6.35 11.18
CA GLU A 473 24.74 7.44 10.21
C GLU A 473 25.66 7.17 9.01
N ILE A 474 26.55 6.18 9.12
CA ILE A 474 27.47 5.79 8.03
C ILE A 474 26.75 5.55 6.69
N PRO A 475 25.58 4.89 6.64
CA PRO A 475 24.86 4.68 5.38
C PRO A 475 24.38 5.96 4.68
N GLU A 476 24.44 7.13 5.32
CA GLU A 476 24.11 8.43 4.71
C GLU A 476 25.26 8.99 3.87
N TYR A 477 26.49 8.58 4.17
CA TYR A 477 27.71 9.05 3.51
C TYR A 477 28.39 7.96 2.69
N PHE A 478 28.14 6.70 3.04
CA PHE A 478 28.75 5.55 2.39
C PHE A 478 27.70 4.56 1.88
N VAL A 479 28.04 3.84 0.81
CA VAL A 479 27.26 2.77 0.19
C VAL A 479 28.08 1.49 0.23
N TRP A 480 27.43 0.43 0.69
CA TRP A 480 28.01 -0.91 0.69
C TRP A 480 27.96 -1.52 -0.72
N LEU A 481 29.12 -1.82 -1.29
CA LEU A 481 29.25 -2.56 -2.54
C LEU A 481 29.31 -4.05 -2.24
N VAL A 482 28.26 -4.78 -2.66
CA VAL A 482 28.14 -6.23 -2.40
C VAL A 482 29.19 -7.04 -3.18
N THR A 483 29.59 -6.56 -4.36
CA THR A 483 30.58 -7.19 -5.25
C THR A 483 31.95 -7.22 -4.60
N ASP A 484 32.42 -6.06 -4.16
CA ASP A 484 33.78 -5.86 -3.66
C ASP A 484 33.86 -6.01 -2.13
N LYS A 485 32.69 -6.08 -1.48
CA LYS A 485 32.53 -6.11 -0.03
C LYS A 485 33.29 -4.97 0.64
N THR A 486 33.05 -3.77 0.12
CA THR A 486 33.65 -2.53 0.59
C THR A 486 32.59 -1.46 0.75
N TRP A 487 32.75 -0.64 1.78
CA TRP A 487 32.09 0.65 1.85
C TRP A 487 32.77 1.65 0.92
N THR A 488 31.97 2.43 0.20
CA THR A 488 32.45 3.47 -0.70
C THR A 488 31.66 4.75 -0.48
N ARG A 489 32.30 5.91 -0.63
CA ARG A 489 31.62 7.21 -0.45
C ARG A 489 30.46 7.34 -1.45
N ARG A 490 29.33 7.84 -0.97
CA ARG A 490 28.20 8.23 -1.82
C ARG A 490 28.63 9.39 -2.71
N LYS A 491 28.20 9.32 -3.96
CA LYS A 491 28.41 10.37 -4.96
C LYS A 491 27.31 11.41 -4.89
#